data_AF-A0A6L8KV28-F1
#
_entry.id   AF-A0A6L8KV28-F1
#
_cell.length_a   1.000
_cell.length_b   1.000
_cell.length_c   1.000
_cell.angle_alpha   90.00
_cell.angle_beta   90.00
_cell.angle_gamma   90.00
#
_symmetry.space_group_name_H-M   'P 1'
#
loop_
_entity.id
_entity.type
_entity.pdbx_description
1 polymer ?
#
loop_
_entity_poly.entity_id
_entity_poly.type
_entity_poly.pdbx_seq_one_letter_code
_entity_poly.pdbx_strand_id
1 'polypeptide(L)'
;MKHQLPLALILAATLSACSPKYDWRDYRSNDAPYAVLFPGKPATQTRSIKLDQLDVSMTMTAAEIDGVVFAVGSAQLADAAQVPAAIEAMKTAMVSNIGGTVTASKTTANGAQEIEAGGKGMRLVGRFMAKDRRIYQAVVIGPARNIDAETVDTYLSSFKLY
;
A
#
# COMPACT_ATOMS: atom_id res chain seq x y z
N MET A 1 -72.32 8.53 3.08
CA MET A 1 -70.96 9.10 2.92
C MET A 1 -70.19 8.86 4.20
N LYS A 2 -69.22 7.93 4.21
CA LYS A 2 -68.17 7.79 5.23
C LYS A 2 -67.11 6.81 4.70
N HIS A 3 -65.87 7.27 4.74
CA HIS A 3 -64.62 6.69 4.23
C HIS A 3 -64.37 5.28 4.80
N GLN A 4 -63.58 4.41 4.16
CA GLN A 4 -62.20 4.13 4.57
C GLN A 4 -61.46 3.40 3.43
N LEU A 5 -60.32 3.94 3.01
CA LEU A 5 -59.31 3.29 2.15
C LEU A 5 -58.18 2.79 3.08
N PRO A 6 -57.93 1.48 3.26
CA PRO A 6 -56.76 1.03 4.02
C PRO A 6 -55.57 0.83 3.07
N LEU A 7 -54.86 1.94 2.88
CA LEU A 7 -53.41 2.10 2.98
C LEU A 7 -52.57 0.81 2.91
N ALA A 8 -52.04 0.51 1.73
CA ALA A 8 -50.94 -0.43 1.54
C ALA A 8 -49.66 0.16 2.16
N LEU A 9 -49.25 -0.37 3.31
CA LEU A 9 -48.00 0.00 3.98
C LEU A 9 -46.83 -0.72 3.31
N ILE A 10 -46.24 -0.09 2.28
CA ILE A 10 -44.95 -0.49 1.72
C ILE A 10 -43.88 -0.06 2.71
N LEU A 11 -43.39 -1.02 3.51
CA LEU A 11 -42.23 -0.85 4.37
C LEU A 11 -40.96 -0.88 3.51
N ALA A 12 -40.63 0.24 2.88
CA ALA A 12 -39.33 0.45 2.26
C ALA A 12 -38.28 0.62 3.37
N ALA A 13 -37.75 -0.51 3.88
CA ALA A 13 -36.55 -0.51 4.68
C ALA A 13 -35.41 0.07 3.82
N THR A 14 -35.07 1.33 4.07
CA THR A 14 -33.91 1.99 3.52
C THR A 14 -32.68 1.19 3.97
N LEU A 15 -32.12 0.38 3.06
CA LEU A 15 -30.74 -0.07 3.21
C LEU A 15 -29.86 1.17 3.11
N SER A 16 -29.62 1.80 4.26
CA SER A 16 -28.41 2.60 4.47
C SER A 16 -27.24 1.62 4.41
N ALA A 17 -26.89 1.19 3.20
CA ALA A 17 -25.63 0.55 2.93
C ALA A 17 -24.57 1.63 3.18
N CYS A 18 -24.12 1.75 4.43
CA CYS A 18 -22.91 2.45 4.77
C CYS A 18 -21.84 1.92 3.82
N SER A 19 -21.38 2.76 2.88
CA SER A 19 -20.21 2.41 2.09
C SER A 19 -19.08 2.14 3.08
N PRO A 20 -18.45 0.97 3.07
CA PRO A 20 -17.31 0.72 3.94
C PRO A 20 -16.25 1.79 3.67
N LYS A 21 -15.59 2.25 4.74
CA LYS A 21 -14.48 3.23 4.67
C LYS A 21 -13.42 2.81 3.65
N TYR A 22 -13.26 1.50 3.47
CA TYR A 22 -12.35 0.88 2.54
C TYR A 22 -13.14 0.19 1.42
N ASP A 23 -12.94 0.63 0.18
CA ASP A 23 -13.40 -0.06 -1.03
C ASP A 23 -12.23 -0.91 -1.53
N TRP A 24 -12.08 -2.13 -0.99
CA TRP A 24 -10.98 -3.01 -1.36
C TRP A 24 -11.12 -3.49 -2.80
N ARG A 25 -10.17 -3.08 -3.64
CA ARG A 25 -10.17 -3.33 -5.08
C ARG A 25 -8.95 -4.14 -5.47
N ASP A 26 -9.18 -5.24 -6.17
CA ASP A 26 -8.11 -5.96 -6.86
C ASP A 26 -7.45 -5.04 -7.90
N TYR A 27 -6.13 -4.94 -7.79
CA TYR A 27 -5.29 -4.26 -8.75
C TYR A 27 -4.21 -5.21 -9.26
N ARG A 28 -4.07 -5.24 -10.58
CA ARG A 28 -2.97 -5.92 -11.28
C ARG A 28 -2.20 -4.85 -12.02
N SER A 29 -0.89 -4.80 -11.82
CA SER A 29 -0.08 -3.77 -12.46
C SER A 29 0.12 -4.08 -13.93
N ASN A 30 0.04 -3.02 -14.75
CA ASN A 30 0.38 -3.08 -16.17
C ASN A 30 1.90 -2.92 -16.42
N ASP A 31 2.67 -2.44 -15.42
CA ASP A 31 4.07 -2.03 -15.55
C ASP A 31 5.07 -3.02 -14.93
N ALA A 32 4.58 -3.87 -14.01
CA ALA A 32 5.37 -4.84 -13.28
C ALA A 32 4.52 -6.06 -12.89
N PRO A 33 5.12 -7.26 -12.72
CA PRO A 33 4.35 -8.46 -12.46
C PRO A 33 3.99 -8.61 -10.97
N TYR A 34 3.01 -7.81 -10.53
CA TYR A 34 2.42 -7.91 -9.19
C TYR A 34 0.91 -7.66 -9.19
N ALA A 35 0.25 -8.19 -8.16
CA ALA A 35 -1.12 -7.88 -7.79
C ALA A 35 -1.22 -7.53 -6.30
N VAL A 36 -2.19 -6.70 -5.95
CA VAL A 36 -2.45 -6.26 -4.57
C VAL A 36 -3.88 -5.72 -4.46
N LEU A 37 -4.47 -5.77 -3.28
CA LEU A 37 -5.71 -5.04 -2.98
C LEU A 37 -5.38 -3.60 -2.59
N PHE A 38 -6.05 -2.61 -3.18
CA PHE A 38 -6.01 -1.23 -2.69
C PHE A 38 -7.31 -0.87 -1.97
N PRO A 39 -7.27 -0.05 -0.90
CA PRO A 39 -8.45 0.37 -0.14
C PRO A 39 -9.39 1.35 -0.85
N GLY A 40 -9.09 1.67 -2.10
CA GLY A 40 -9.83 2.57 -2.96
C GLY A 40 -9.24 2.53 -4.37
N LYS A 41 -9.71 3.38 -5.28
CA LYS A 41 -9.16 3.44 -6.63
C LYS A 41 -7.73 3.99 -6.60
N PRO A 42 -6.71 3.20 -6.99
CA PRO A 42 -5.34 3.69 -6.96
C PRO A 42 -5.04 4.62 -8.15
N ALA A 43 -4.06 5.49 -7.96
CA ALA A 43 -3.42 6.26 -9.02
C ALA A 43 -1.98 5.78 -9.23
N THR A 44 -1.54 5.78 -10.48
CA THR A 44 -0.19 5.33 -10.86
C THR A 44 0.60 6.47 -11.49
N GLN A 45 1.85 6.64 -11.07
CA GLN A 45 2.78 7.59 -11.66
C GLN A 45 4.19 7.01 -11.70
N THR A 46 4.90 7.29 -12.80
CA THR A 46 6.31 6.92 -12.96
C THR A 46 7.18 8.15 -12.86
N ARG A 47 8.25 8.07 -12.06
CA ARG A 47 9.22 9.16 -11.87
C ARG A 47 10.63 8.59 -11.85
N SER A 48 11.57 9.34 -12.43
CA SER A 48 12.98 9.09 -12.19
C SER A 48 13.32 9.54 -10.77
N ILE A 49 13.88 8.63 -9.98
CA ILE A 49 14.35 8.90 -8.64
C ILE A 49 15.80 8.44 -8.49
N LYS A 50 16.47 9.02 -7.50
CA LYS A 50 17.82 8.62 -7.13
C LYS A 50 17.77 7.76 -5.87
N LEU A 51 18.03 6.46 -6.02
CA LEU A 51 18.22 5.52 -4.91
C LEU A 51 19.71 5.42 -4.61
N ASP A 52 20.18 6.27 -3.71
CA ASP A 52 21.61 6.46 -3.42
C ASP A 52 22.41 6.85 -4.69
N GLN A 53 23.27 5.97 -5.23
CA GLN A 53 24.02 6.23 -6.47
C GLN A 53 23.30 5.73 -7.73
N LEU A 54 22.10 5.15 -7.59
CA LEU A 54 21.35 4.55 -8.69
C LEU A 54 20.24 5.49 -9.17
N ASP A 55 20.30 5.88 -10.45
CA ASP A 55 19.17 6.52 -11.12
C ASP A 55 18.20 5.43 -11.60
N VAL A 56 16.98 5.42 -11.06
CA VAL A 56 15.97 4.41 -11.38
C VAL A 56 14.67 5.07 -11.82
N SER A 57 14.02 4.50 -12.83
CA SER A 57 12.64 4.83 -13.16
C SER A 57 11.72 4.01 -12.26
N MET A 58 11.07 4.67 -11.30
CA MET A 58 10.20 4.02 -10.33
C MET A 58 8.73 4.34 -10.63
N THR A 59 7.94 3.29 -10.81
CA THR A 59 6.48 3.39 -10.92
C THR A 59 5.85 3.19 -9.55
N MET A 60 5.16 4.22 -9.08
CA MET A 60 4.40 4.26 -7.83
C MET A 60 2.91 4.13 -8.13
N THR A 61 2.26 3.13 -7.55
CA THR A 61 0.80 2.99 -7.54
C THR A 61 0.31 3.15 -6.10
N ALA A 62 -0.61 4.07 -5.84
CA ALA A 62 -1.05 4.36 -4.47
C ALA A 62 -2.52 4.75 -4.37
N ALA A 63 -3.12 4.45 -3.22
CA ALA A 63 -4.40 4.97 -2.77
C ALA A 63 -4.26 5.55 -1.36
N GLU A 64 -4.99 6.61 -1.06
CA GLU A 64 -4.97 7.25 0.26
C GLU A 64 -6.37 7.27 0.85
N ILE A 65 -6.48 6.90 2.13
CA ILE A 65 -7.71 7.01 2.93
C ILE A 65 -7.33 7.64 4.28
N ASP A 66 -7.95 8.77 4.62
CA ASP A 66 -7.76 9.49 5.89
C ASP A 66 -6.29 9.74 6.28
N GLY A 67 -5.50 10.21 5.31
CA GLY A 67 -4.07 10.49 5.51
C GLY A 67 -3.18 9.25 5.63
N VAL A 68 -3.72 8.05 5.35
CA VAL A 68 -2.95 6.81 5.27
C VAL A 68 -2.80 6.41 3.80
N VAL A 69 -1.56 6.41 3.34
CA VAL A 69 -1.16 6.04 1.99
C VAL A 69 -0.81 4.55 1.96
N PHE A 70 -1.46 3.82 1.07
CA PHE A 70 -1.15 2.46 0.70
C PHE A 70 -0.51 2.51 -0.67
N ALA A 71 0.75 2.08 -0.79
CA ALA A 71 1.50 2.24 -2.02
C ALA A 71 2.31 1.00 -2.38
N VAL A 72 2.38 0.71 -3.69
CA VAL A 72 3.36 -0.17 -4.28
C VAL A 72 4.30 0.65 -5.16
N GLY A 73 5.59 0.54 -4.89
CA GLY A 73 6.64 1.03 -5.78
C GLY A 73 7.33 -0.12 -6.49
N SER A 74 7.65 0.03 -7.77
CA SER A 74 8.43 -0.95 -8.52
C SER A 74 9.42 -0.28 -9.46
N ALA A 75 10.62 -0.86 -9.60
CA ALA A 75 11.65 -0.38 -10.49
C ALA A 75 12.48 -1.54 -11.06
N GLN A 76 12.84 -1.45 -12.33
CA GLN A 76 13.74 -2.38 -13.00
C GLN A 76 15.17 -1.87 -12.90
N LEU A 77 16.06 -2.64 -12.28
CA LEU A 77 17.49 -2.32 -12.21
C LEU A 77 18.20 -2.77 -13.49
N ALA A 78 19.34 -2.12 -13.78
CA ALA A 78 20.20 -2.47 -14.89
C ALA A 78 20.89 -3.83 -14.65
N ASP A 79 21.27 -4.12 -13.41
CA ASP A 79 21.97 -5.35 -13.02
C ASP A 79 21.34 -5.98 -11.76
N ALA A 80 21.30 -7.31 -11.71
CA ALA A 80 20.85 -8.08 -10.54
C ALA A 80 21.78 -7.85 -9.34
N ALA A 81 23.06 -7.61 -9.59
CA ALA A 81 24.04 -7.31 -8.55
C ALA A 81 23.70 -6.04 -7.76
N GLN A 82 22.89 -5.13 -8.32
CA GLN A 82 22.46 -3.89 -7.67
C GLN A 82 21.30 -4.10 -6.69
N VAL A 83 20.60 -5.24 -6.73
CA VAL A 83 19.38 -5.49 -5.96
C VAL A 83 19.58 -5.29 -4.45
N PRO A 84 20.61 -5.87 -3.79
CA PRO A 84 20.75 -5.72 -2.35
C PRO A 84 20.95 -4.26 -1.94
N ALA A 85 21.82 -3.53 -2.64
CA ALA A 85 22.07 -2.12 -2.37
C ALA A 85 20.82 -1.25 -2.61
N ALA A 86 20.07 -1.52 -3.68
CA ALA A 86 18.86 -0.78 -4.00
C ALA A 86 17.75 -1.01 -2.95
N ILE A 87 17.57 -2.23 -2.46
CA ILE A 87 16.59 -2.54 -1.39
C ILE A 87 16.93 -1.77 -0.11
N GLU A 88 18.21 -1.77 0.31
CA GLU A 88 18.67 -1.02 1.49
C GLU A 88 18.50 0.49 1.31
N ALA A 89 18.80 1.01 0.10
CA ALA A 89 18.59 2.41 -0.23
C ALA A 89 17.10 2.80 -0.19
N MET A 90 16.20 1.98 -0.75
CA MET A 90 14.75 2.22 -0.66
C MET A 90 14.28 2.25 0.79
N LYS A 91 14.66 1.24 1.59
CA LYS A 91 14.31 1.18 3.01
C LYS A 91 14.75 2.44 3.75
N THR A 92 16.01 2.83 3.56
CA THR A 92 16.59 4.03 4.19
C THR A 92 15.86 5.29 3.76
N ALA A 93 15.58 5.46 2.47
CA ALA A 93 14.84 6.60 1.95
C ALA A 93 13.43 6.69 2.56
N MET A 94 12.70 5.57 2.64
CA MET A 94 11.34 5.55 3.20
C MET A 94 11.30 5.92 4.68
N VAL A 95 12.25 5.41 5.47
CA VAL A 95 12.37 5.74 6.91
C VAL A 95 12.79 7.21 7.10
N SER A 96 13.71 7.71 6.27
CA SER A 96 14.14 9.11 6.30
C SER A 96 13.02 10.09 5.92
N ASN A 97 12.18 9.74 4.94
CA ASN A 97 11.05 10.57 4.50
C ASN A 97 10.05 10.85 5.62
N ILE A 98 9.86 9.92 6.55
CA ILE A 98 9.02 10.13 7.74
C ILE A 98 9.79 10.72 8.93
N GLY A 99 11.08 11.00 8.76
CA GLY A 99 11.98 11.46 9.83
C GLY A 99 12.03 10.48 11.00
N GLY A 100 12.00 9.18 10.71
CA GLY A 100 11.83 8.13 11.69
C GLY A 100 13.02 7.21 11.84
N THR A 101 12.84 6.19 12.67
CA THR A 101 13.77 5.09 12.88
C THR A 101 13.04 3.76 12.79
N VAL A 102 13.76 2.72 12.40
CA VAL A 102 13.21 1.35 12.36
C VAL A 102 12.99 0.88 13.79
N THR A 103 11.76 0.45 14.08
CA THR A 103 11.33 -0.07 15.39
C THR A 103 11.19 -1.59 15.39
N ALA A 104 10.95 -2.19 14.23
CA ALA A 104 10.95 -3.63 14.05
C ALA A 104 11.47 -3.98 12.65
N SER A 105 12.15 -5.12 12.53
CA SER A 105 12.65 -5.64 11.26
C SER A 105 12.66 -7.16 11.30
N LYS A 106 12.26 -7.80 10.20
CA LYS A 106 12.42 -9.24 10.00
C LYS A 106 12.62 -9.56 8.52
N THR A 107 13.31 -10.65 8.27
CA THR A 107 13.43 -11.22 6.92
C THR A 107 12.55 -12.46 6.83
N THR A 108 11.71 -12.51 5.80
CA THR A 108 10.82 -13.64 5.54
C THR A 108 11.57 -14.78 4.84
N ALA A 109 10.98 -15.98 4.82
CA ALA A 109 11.59 -17.16 4.19
C ALA A 109 11.88 -17.00 2.69
N ASN A 110 11.16 -16.11 2.00
CA ASN A 110 11.38 -15.82 0.57
C ASN A 110 12.34 -14.64 0.32
N GLY A 111 13.03 -14.16 1.37
CA GLY A 111 14.01 -13.08 1.28
C GLY A 111 13.42 -11.67 1.31
N ALA A 112 12.09 -11.50 1.41
CA ALA A 112 11.50 -10.18 1.61
C ALA A 112 11.88 -9.62 2.98
N GLN A 113 12.26 -8.34 3.03
CA GLN A 113 12.50 -7.60 4.27
C GLN A 113 11.21 -6.89 4.69
N GLU A 114 10.72 -7.15 5.89
CA GLU A 114 9.60 -6.42 6.49
C GLU A 114 10.13 -5.52 7.60
N ILE A 115 9.72 -4.25 7.58
CA ILE A 115 10.06 -3.30 8.64
C ILE A 115 8.84 -2.52 9.14
N GLU A 116 8.94 -2.13 10.40
CA GLU A 116 8.16 -1.04 10.97
C GLU A 116 9.09 0.10 11.34
N ALA A 117 8.66 1.32 11.09
CA ALA A 117 9.37 2.52 11.48
C ALA A 117 8.41 3.59 11.99
N GLY A 118 8.90 4.43 12.89
CA GLY A 118 8.14 5.53 13.48
C GLY A 118 8.98 6.80 13.59
N GLY A 119 8.35 7.95 13.36
CA GLY A 119 9.00 9.26 13.45
C GLY A 119 8.02 10.41 13.30
N LYS A 120 8.17 11.46 14.12
CA LYS A 120 7.35 12.69 14.01
C LYS A 120 5.82 12.47 13.98
N GLY A 121 5.33 11.46 14.71
CA GLY A 121 3.90 11.09 14.72
C GLY A 121 3.42 10.27 13.51
N MET A 122 4.33 9.93 12.59
CA MET A 122 4.11 9.06 11.45
C MET A 122 4.56 7.63 11.76
N ARG A 123 3.90 6.67 11.12
CA ARG A 123 4.27 5.25 11.11
C ARG A 123 4.39 4.77 9.67
N LEU A 124 5.37 3.91 9.43
CA LEU A 124 5.59 3.17 8.20
C LEU A 124 5.58 1.68 8.55
N VAL A 125 4.77 0.91 7.82
CA VAL A 125 4.89 -0.56 7.76
C VAL A 125 5.17 -0.92 6.31
N GLY A 126 6.28 -1.61 6.06
CA GLY A 126 6.74 -1.86 4.70
C GLY A 126 7.29 -3.27 4.49
N ARG A 127 7.02 -3.83 3.31
CA ARG A 127 7.66 -5.03 2.79
C ARG A 127 8.47 -4.68 1.55
N PHE A 128 9.73 -5.05 1.53
CA PHE A 128 10.71 -4.79 0.47
C PHE A 128 11.14 -6.12 -0.14
N MET A 129 11.01 -6.25 -1.45
CA MET A 129 11.14 -7.52 -2.16
C MET A 129 11.91 -7.33 -3.46
N ALA A 130 12.47 -8.40 -3.99
CA ALA A 130 13.01 -8.43 -5.33
C ALA A 130 12.62 -9.73 -6.04
N LYS A 131 12.52 -9.64 -7.38
CA LYS A 131 12.44 -10.79 -8.28
C LYS A 131 13.31 -10.48 -9.49
N ASP A 132 14.29 -11.36 -9.75
CA ASP A 132 15.34 -11.14 -10.74
C ASP A 132 16.04 -9.78 -10.52
N ARG A 133 15.93 -8.88 -11.49
CA ARG A 133 16.50 -7.52 -11.46
C ARG A 133 15.50 -6.45 -11.02
N ARG A 134 14.29 -6.83 -10.60
CA ARG A 134 13.22 -5.90 -10.27
C ARG A 134 13.01 -5.84 -8.77
N ILE A 135 12.97 -4.61 -8.25
CA ILE A 135 12.70 -4.34 -6.84
C ILE A 135 11.28 -3.84 -6.66
N TYR A 136 10.70 -4.15 -5.51
CA TYR A 136 9.36 -3.78 -5.12
C TYR A 136 9.35 -3.30 -3.67
N GLN A 137 8.49 -2.32 -3.39
CA GLN A 137 8.08 -2.00 -2.04
C GLN A 137 6.56 -2.00 -1.96
N ALA A 138 5.99 -2.62 -0.94
CA ALA A 138 4.59 -2.47 -0.56
C ALA A 138 4.55 -1.84 0.82
N VAL A 139 3.95 -0.65 0.95
CA VAL A 139 4.04 0.17 2.16
C VAL A 139 2.69 0.74 2.56
N VAL A 140 2.51 0.90 3.88
CA VAL A 140 1.44 1.66 4.51
C VAL A 140 2.08 2.76 5.35
N ILE A 141 1.73 4.02 5.07
CA ILE A 141 2.34 5.20 5.69
C ILE A 141 1.28 6.21 6.05
N GLY A 142 1.35 6.78 7.25
CA GLY A 142 0.38 7.78 7.70
C GLY A 142 0.58 8.17 9.15
N PRO A 143 -0.27 9.05 9.69
CA PRO A 143 -0.31 9.32 11.12
C PRO A 143 -0.46 8.01 11.89
N ALA A 144 0.37 7.78 12.91
CA ALA A 144 0.41 6.50 13.61
C ALA A 144 -0.96 6.10 14.19
N ARG A 145 -1.74 7.09 14.66
CA ARG A 145 -3.11 6.93 15.19
C ARG A 145 -4.14 6.48 14.15
N ASN A 146 -3.86 6.65 12.85
CA ASN A 146 -4.77 6.30 11.75
C ASN A 146 -4.42 4.95 11.11
N ILE A 147 -3.28 4.34 11.47
CA ILE A 147 -2.85 3.04 10.93
C ILE A 147 -3.34 1.91 11.84
N ASP A 148 -4.36 1.21 11.36
CA ASP A 148 -4.91 0.00 12.00
C ASP A 148 -4.21 -1.28 11.52
N ALA A 149 -4.08 -2.26 12.42
CA ALA A 149 -3.33 -3.50 12.16
C ALA A 149 -4.04 -4.43 11.16
N GLU A 150 -5.38 -4.53 11.20
CA GLU A 150 -6.16 -5.37 10.30
C GLU A 150 -6.07 -4.85 8.85
N THR A 151 -6.10 -3.52 8.70
CA THR A 151 -5.98 -2.87 7.39
C THR A 151 -4.59 -3.07 6.79
N VAL A 152 -3.54 -2.98 7.62
CA VAL A 152 -2.15 -3.27 7.22
C VAL A 152 -2.00 -4.73 6.81
N ASP A 153 -2.53 -5.67 7.59
CA ASP A 153 -2.46 -7.11 7.29
C ASP A 153 -3.21 -7.44 6.00
N THR A 154 -4.42 -6.93 5.82
CA THR A 154 -5.22 -7.10 4.58
C THR A 154 -4.43 -6.63 3.36
N TYR A 155 -3.83 -5.44 3.43
CA TYR A 155 -3.04 -4.89 2.33
C TYR A 155 -1.80 -5.73 2.03
N LEU A 156 -0.95 -5.97 3.03
CA LEU A 156 0.34 -6.63 2.83
C LEU A 156 0.19 -8.13 2.52
N SER A 157 -0.79 -8.83 3.09
CA SER A 157 -1.04 -10.24 2.78
C SER A 157 -1.61 -10.46 1.38
N SER A 158 -2.30 -9.45 0.82
CA SER A 158 -2.84 -9.51 -0.54
C SER A 158 -1.76 -9.40 -1.63
N PHE A 159 -0.59 -8.82 -1.31
CA PHE A 159 0.48 -8.58 -2.27
C PHE A 159 1.08 -9.89 -2.79
N LYS A 160 1.11 -10.05 -4.11
CA LYS A 160 1.67 -11.22 -4.79
C LYS A 160 2.51 -10.81 -5.98
N LEU A 161 3.67 -11.45 -6.11
CA LEU A 161 4.49 -11.41 -7.33
C LEU A 161 4.10 -12.57 -8.24
N TYR A 162 4.16 -12.38 -9.55
CA TYR A 162 4.00 -13.46 -10.54
C TYR A 162 5.06 -13.40 -11.62
#